data_AF-A0A1E1WNV9-F1
#
_entry.id   AF-A0A1E1WNV9-F1
#
_cell.length_a   1.000
_cell.length_b   1.000
_cell.length_c   1.000
_cell.angle_alpha   90.00
_cell.angle_beta   90.00
_cell.angle_gamma   90.00
#
_symmetry.space_group_name_H-M   'P 1'
#
loop_
_entity.id
_entity.type
_entity.pdbx_description
1 polymer ?
#
loop_
_entity_poly.entity_id
_entity_poly.type
_entity_poly.pdbx_seq_one_letter_code
_entity_poly.pdbx_strand_id
1 'polypeptide(L)'
;TKQFVHTKSSQYKKMKMEWRNNVYLARSKIQGLGLYAARDLEKHTMVIEYIGEIIRSELSEIREKKYEAKNRGIYMFRLDERRVVDATLSGGLARYINHSCAPNCVAETVEVDRHLRIIIF
;
A
#
# COMPACT_ATOMS: atom_id res chain seq x y z
N THR A 1 -2.40 -11.88 32.86
CA THR A 1 -2.85 -12.50 31.60
C THR A 1 -1.73 -12.39 30.58
N LYS A 2 -1.16 -13.51 30.11
CA LYS A 2 -0.07 -13.48 29.12
C LYS A 2 -0.64 -12.95 27.80
N GLN A 3 -0.47 -11.67 27.50
CA GLN A 3 -0.72 -11.14 26.16
C GLN A 3 0.30 -11.80 25.24
N PHE A 4 -0.15 -12.75 24.43
CA PHE A 4 0.66 -13.26 23.33
C PHE A 4 0.87 -12.09 22.36
N VAL A 5 2.05 -11.49 22.40
CA VAL A 5 2.45 -10.48 21.42
C VAL A 5 2.59 -11.19 20.09
N HIS A 6 1.59 -11.05 19.22
CA HIS A 6 1.66 -11.56 17.86
C HIS A 6 2.85 -10.91 17.15
N THR A 7 3.71 -11.71 16.53
CA THR A 7 4.83 -11.19 15.74
C THR A 7 4.30 -10.41 14.53
N LYS A 8 5.06 -9.43 14.03
CA LYS A 8 4.68 -8.68 12.81
C LYS A 8 4.36 -9.62 11.63
N SER A 9 5.08 -10.74 11.50
CA SER A 9 4.80 -11.77 10.48
C SER A 9 3.43 -12.44 10.66
N SER A 10 3.03 -12.78 11.90
CA SER A 10 1.70 -13.34 12.17
C SER A 10 0.57 -12.33 11.87
N GLN A 11 0.74 -11.07 12.29
CA GLN A 11 -0.21 -9.99 11.99
C GLN A 11 -0.34 -9.76 10.47
N TYR A 12 0.79 -9.74 9.76
CA TYR A 12 0.81 -9.61 8.31
C TYR A 12 0.06 -10.75 7.62
N LYS A 13 0.33 -12.01 8.00
CA LYS A 13 -0.35 -13.18 7.41
C LYS A 13 -1.86 -13.10 7.61
N LYS A 14 -2.32 -12.70 8.79
CA LYS A 14 -3.75 -12.48 9.07
C LYS A 14 -4.33 -11.38 8.18
N MET A 15 -3.72 -10.19 8.16
CA MET A 15 -4.16 -9.09 7.29
C MET A 15 -4.20 -9.51 5.83
N LYS A 16 -3.20 -10.25 5.35
CA LYS A 16 -3.12 -10.69 3.96
C LYS A 16 -4.24 -11.66 3.56
N MET A 17 -4.75 -12.44 4.50
CA MET A 17 -5.89 -13.34 4.28
C MET A 17 -7.23 -12.57 4.32
N GLU A 18 -7.34 -11.57 5.18
CA GLU A 18 -8.60 -10.90 5.52
C GLU A 18 -8.76 -9.49 4.92
N TRP A 19 -7.81 -8.97 4.13
CA TRP A 19 -7.81 -7.57 3.68
C TRP A 19 -9.09 -7.13 2.96
N ARG A 20 -9.81 -8.04 2.30
CA ARG A 20 -11.10 -7.76 1.65
C ARG A 20 -12.20 -7.37 2.63
N ASN A 21 -12.07 -7.76 3.89
CA ASN A 21 -12.98 -7.36 4.97
C ASN A 21 -12.56 -6.04 5.63
N ASN A 22 -11.37 -5.53 5.32
CA ASN A 22 -10.88 -4.27 5.88
C ASN A 22 -11.27 -3.07 5.03
N VAL A 23 -11.30 -3.23 3.70
CA VAL A 23 -11.44 -2.10 2.78
C VAL A 23 -12.30 -2.41 1.56
N TYR A 24 -12.90 -1.37 1.00
CA TYR A 24 -13.58 -1.40 -0.29
C TYR A 24 -13.27 -0.15 -1.11
N LEU A 25 -13.52 -0.23 -2.42
CA LEU A 25 -13.28 0.86 -3.37
C LEU A 25 -14.59 1.60 -3.66
N ALA A 26 -14.56 2.93 -3.62
CA ALA A 26 -15.71 3.76 -4.00
C ALA A 26 -15.26 5.08 -4.64
N ARG A 27 -16.22 5.84 -5.20
CA ARG A 27 -15.95 7.19 -5.72
C ARG A 27 -15.53 8.11 -4.59
N SER A 28 -14.43 8.84 -4.81
CA SER A 28 -13.88 9.78 -3.83
C SER A 28 -14.27 11.21 -4.19
N LYS A 29 -14.53 12.02 -3.16
CA LYS A 29 -14.74 13.47 -3.31
C LYS A 29 -13.43 14.23 -3.52
N ILE A 30 -12.27 13.61 -3.27
CA ILE A 30 -10.95 14.22 -3.48
C ILE A 30 -10.57 14.08 -4.95
N GLN A 31 -10.44 12.85 -5.44
CA GLN A 31 -10.11 12.56 -6.83
C GLN A 31 -10.58 11.14 -7.19
N GLY A 32 -11.31 10.99 -8.29
CA GLY A 32 -11.58 9.69 -8.91
C GLY A 32 -12.17 8.65 -7.95
N LEU A 33 -11.36 7.66 -7.57
CA LEU A 33 -11.70 6.61 -6.62
C LEU A 33 -10.90 6.79 -5.32
N GLY A 34 -11.43 6.28 -4.23
CA GLY A 34 -10.80 6.25 -2.92
C GLY A 34 -10.94 4.86 -2.29
N LEU A 35 -10.01 4.54 -1.40
CA LEU A 35 -10.08 3.36 -0.56
C LEU A 35 -10.74 3.72 0.77
N TYR A 36 -11.81 3.00 1.12
CA TYR A 36 -12.62 3.23 2.32
C TYR A 36 -12.54 2.03 3.25
N ALA A 37 -12.64 2.27 4.56
CA ALA A 37 -12.71 1.21 5.56
C ALA A 37 -14.09 0.52 5.49
N ALA A 38 -14.11 -0.81 5.40
CA ALA A 38 -15.33 -1.62 5.38
C ALA A 38 -15.87 -1.95 6.78
N ARG A 39 -15.08 -1.64 7.82
CA ARG A 39 -15.37 -1.86 9.23
C ARG A 39 -14.57 -0.85 10.07
N ASP A 40 -14.87 -0.78 11.35
CA ASP A 40 -14.04 -0.03 12.29
C ASP A 40 -12.65 -0.67 12.42
N LEU A 41 -11.62 0.17 12.27
CA LEU A 41 -10.21 -0.21 12.34
C LEU A 41 -9.58 0.52 13.52
N GLU A 42 -9.05 -0.24 14.46
CA GLU A 42 -8.34 0.32 15.61
C GLU A 42 -6.96 0.84 15.18
N LYS A 43 -6.43 1.81 15.95
CA LYS A 43 -5.09 2.37 15.73
C LYS A 43 -4.04 1.26 15.70
N HIS A 44 -3.09 1.32 14.76
CA HIS A 44 -2.03 0.33 14.52
C HIS A 44 -2.50 -1.00 13.91
N THR A 45 -3.71 -1.08 13.37
CA THR A 45 -4.17 -2.24 12.60
C THR A 45 -3.53 -2.24 11.21
N MET A 46 -2.87 -3.32 10.80
CA MET A 46 -2.47 -3.48 9.39
C MET A 46 -3.74 -3.52 8.50
N VAL A 47 -3.91 -2.53 7.64
CA VAL A 47 -5.10 -2.36 6.80
C VAL A 47 -4.97 -3.12 5.49
N ILE A 48 -3.92 -2.81 4.71
CA ILE A 48 -3.65 -3.37 3.39
C ILE A 48 -2.16 -3.22 3.03
N GLU A 49 -1.63 -4.11 2.19
CA GLU A 49 -0.30 -3.99 1.60
C GLU A 49 -0.36 -3.22 0.27
N TYR A 50 0.58 -2.29 0.05
CA TYR A 50 0.79 -1.67 -1.24
C TYR A 50 1.59 -2.63 -2.15
N ILE A 51 0.87 -3.42 -2.94
CA ILE A 51 1.46 -4.40 -3.87
C ILE A 51 1.63 -3.83 -5.28
N GLY A 52 2.70 -4.27 -5.93
CA GLY A 52 3.03 -3.99 -7.32
C GLY A 52 4.31 -4.73 -7.73
N GLU A 53 4.86 -4.38 -8.88
CA GLU A 53 6.15 -4.88 -9.34
C GLU A 53 7.28 -4.16 -8.59
N ILE A 54 8.19 -4.92 -7.96
CA ILE A 54 9.38 -4.32 -7.34
C ILE A 54 10.43 -4.10 -8.43
N ILE A 55 10.74 -2.84 -8.69
CA ILE A 55 11.72 -2.40 -9.69
C ILE A 55 12.85 -1.62 -9.03
N ARG A 56 13.98 -1.47 -9.73
CA ARG A 56 15.06 -0.60 -9.30
C ARG A 56 14.69 0.87 -9.48
N SER A 57 15.22 1.75 -8.63
CA SER A 57 14.98 3.21 -8.69
C SER A 57 15.32 3.82 -10.05
N GLU A 58 16.36 3.37 -10.74
CA GLU A 58 16.71 3.91 -12.07
C GLU A 58 15.67 3.53 -13.13
N LEU A 59 15.03 2.36 -12.97
CA LEU A 59 13.96 1.92 -13.87
C LEU A 59 12.65 2.70 -13.63
N SER A 60 12.39 3.15 -12.40
CA SER A 60 11.18 3.93 -12.12
C SER A 60 11.18 5.26 -12.87
N GLU A 61 12.31 5.96 -12.95
CA GLU A 61 12.43 7.24 -13.69
C GLU A 61 12.15 7.05 -15.19
N ILE A 62 12.64 5.95 -15.78
CA ILE A 62 12.39 5.63 -17.19
C ILE A 62 10.90 5.32 -17.42
N ARG A 63 10.27 4.58 -16.49
CA ARG A 63 8.86 4.20 -16.60
C ARG A 63 7.92 5.39 -16.36
N GLU A 64 8.25 6.26 -15.42
CA GLU A 64 7.52 7.51 -15.14
C GLU A 64 7.35 8.33 -16.41
N LYS A 65 8.47 8.68 -17.08
CA LYS A 65 8.45 9.42 -18.36
C LYS A 65 7.61 8.72 -19.44
N LYS A 66 7.69 7.39 -19.51
CA LYS A 66 6.89 6.59 -20.47
C LYS A 66 5.40 6.61 -20.15
N TYR A 67 5.02 6.63 -18.87
CA TYR A 67 3.63 6.69 -18.44
C TYR A 67 3.05 8.09 -18.64
N GLU A 68 3.82 9.14 -18.32
CA GLU A 68 3.45 10.54 -18.59
C GLU A 68 3.21 10.79 -20.08
N ALA A 69 4.13 10.33 -20.94
CA ALA A 69 4.00 10.46 -22.40
C ALA A 69 2.76 9.75 -22.96
N LYS A 70 2.19 8.79 -22.21
CA LYS A 70 0.95 8.06 -22.55
C LYS A 70 -0.26 8.58 -21.78
N ASN A 71 -0.13 9.70 -21.07
CA ASN A 71 -1.15 10.26 -20.18
C ASN A 71 -1.74 9.22 -19.21
N ARG A 72 -0.88 8.37 -18.65
CA ARG A 72 -1.26 7.31 -17.71
C ARG A 72 -0.93 7.76 -16.29
N GLY A 73 -1.83 7.48 -15.35
CA GLY A 73 -1.55 7.67 -13.93
C GLY A 73 -0.33 6.88 -13.46
N ILE A 74 0.47 7.48 -12.59
CA ILE A 74 1.70 6.90 -12.05
C ILE A 74 1.41 6.46 -10.62
N TYR A 75 1.60 5.17 -10.36
CA TYR A 75 1.38 4.57 -9.06
C TYR A 75 2.67 3.90 -8.62
N MET A 76 3.56 4.69 -8.02
CA MET A 76 4.87 4.23 -7.57
C MET A 76 5.09 4.61 -6.11
N PHE A 77 5.58 3.66 -5.31
CA PHE A 77 5.88 3.88 -3.90
C PHE A 77 7.30 3.39 -3.61
N ARG A 78 8.16 4.29 -3.13
CA ARG A 78 9.53 3.95 -2.71
C ARG A 78 9.52 2.91 -1.59
N LEU A 79 10.20 1.78 -1.81
CA LEU A 79 10.38 0.73 -0.81
C LEU A 79 11.61 0.98 0.04
N ASP A 80 12.71 1.36 -0.61
CA ASP A 80 13.98 1.81 -0.02
C ASP A 80 14.75 2.69 -1.03
N GLU A 81 16.03 2.98 -0.76
CA GLU A 81 16.86 3.81 -1.64
C GLU A 81 17.04 3.25 -3.06
N ARG A 82 17.05 1.93 -3.20
CA ARG A 82 17.37 1.22 -4.46
C ARG A 82 16.14 0.64 -5.15
N ARG A 83 15.01 0.53 -4.45
CA ARG A 83 13.82 -0.18 -4.91
C ARG A 83 12.54 0.65 -4.79
N VAL A 84 11.68 0.49 -5.78
CA VAL A 84 10.36 1.10 -5.88
C VAL A 84 9.33 0.02 -6.19
N VAL A 85 8.14 0.11 -5.59
CA VAL A 85 6.97 -0.70 -5.95
C VAL A 85 6.16 0.06 -7.00
N ASP A 86 6.15 -0.44 -8.24
CA ASP A 86 5.34 0.08 -9.35
C ASP A 86 4.01 -0.68 -9.46
N ALA A 87 2.92 -0.01 -9.09
CA ALA A 87 1.54 -0.51 -9.14
C ALA A 87 0.76 -0.04 -10.39
N THR A 88 1.44 0.59 -11.36
CA THR A 88 0.81 1.27 -12.51
C THR A 88 0.17 0.32 -13.52
N LEU A 89 0.82 -0.82 -13.76
CA LEU A 89 0.33 -1.86 -14.66
C LEU A 89 -0.24 -3.06 -13.90
N SER A 90 0.43 -3.47 -12.82
CA SER A 90 0.04 -4.58 -11.96
C SER A 90 0.14 -4.14 -10.51
N GLY A 91 -0.99 -4.15 -9.79
CA GLY A 91 -1.05 -3.67 -8.40
C GLY A 91 -2.38 -3.96 -7.74
N GLY A 92 -2.50 -3.57 -6.47
CA GLY A 92 -3.68 -3.79 -5.63
C GLY A 92 -4.56 -2.56 -5.46
N LEU A 93 -5.61 -2.68 -4.62
CA LEU A 93 -6.52 -1.56 -4.33
C LEU A 93 -5.83 -0.38 -3.62
N ALA A 94 -4.72 -0.63 -2.93
CA ALA A 94 -3.95 0.39 -2.23
C ALA A 94 -3.45 1.52 -3.14
N ARG A 95 -3.38 1.32 -4.46
CA ARG A 95 -3.03 2.39 -5.42
C ARG A 95 -4.07 3.51 -5.50
N TYR A 96 -5.28 3.29 -4.98
CA TYR A 96 -6.37 4.29 -4.93
C TYR A 96 -6.46 5.01 -3.58
N ILE A 97 -5.46 4.85 -2.70
CA ILE A 97 -5.36 5.67 -1.49
C ILE A 97 -5.01 7.08 -1.91
N ASN A 98 -5.90 8.04 -1.61
CA ASN A 98 -5.67 9.45 -1.88
C ASN A 98 -4.78 10.07 -0.79
N HIS A 99 -4.11 11.16 -1.13
CA HIS A 99 -3.39 11.99 -0.17
C HIS A 99 -4.34 12.91 0.60
N SER A 100 -4.01 13.19 1.86
CA SER A 100 -4.67 14.18 2.71
C SER A 100 -3.61 14.88 3.57
N CYS A 101 -3.72 16.20 3.74
CA CYS A 101 -2.89 16.97 4.67
C CYS A 101 -3.22 16.68 6.15
N ALA A 102 -4.40 16.10 6.42
CA ALA A 102 -4.78 15.55 7.71
C ALA A 102 -4.99 14.03 7.56
N PRO A 103 -3.89 13.24 7.49
CA PRO A 103 -3.97 11.80 7.28
C PRO A 103 -4.46 11.09 8.54
N ASN A 104 -5.12 9.95 8.36
CA ASN A 104 -5.54 9.04 9.43
C ASN A 104 -4.84 7.68 9.38
N CYS A 105 -3.98 7.45 8.39
CA CYS A 105 -3.20 6.23 8.20
C CYS A 105 -1.73 6.58 7.98
N VAL A 106 -0.84 5.63 8.25
CA VAL A 106 0.59 5.73 7.94
C VAL A 106 1.05 4.57 7.10
N ALA A 107 2.03 4.80 6.23
CA ALA A 107 2.71 3.74 5.50
C ALA A 107 4.03 3.43 6.21
N GLU A 108 4.25 2.16 6.53
CA GLU A 108 5.51 1.68 7.09
C GLU A 108 6.11 0.56 6.24
N THR A 109 7.44 0.54 6.14
CA THR A 109 8.16 -0.59 5.58
C THR A 109 8.34 -1.66 6.65
N VAL A 110 7.75 -2.83 6.43
CA VAL A 110 7.79 -3.96 7.35
C VAL A 110 8.58 -5.10 6.71
N GLU A 111 9.57 -5.63 7.42
CA GLU A 111 10.25 -6.86 7.01
C GLU A 111 9.40 -8.07 7.39
N VAL A 112 9.00 -8.85 6.38
CA VAL A 112 8.29 -10.11 6.55
C VAL A 112 8.97 -11.17 5.71
N ASP A 113 9.37 -12.27 6.35
CA ASP A 113 10.06 -13.39 5.71
C ASP A 113 11.28 -12.92 4.89
N ARG A 114 12.08 -12.01 5.46
CA ARG A 114 13.28 -11.37 4.86
C ARG A 114 13.02 -10.46 3.65
N HIS A 115 11.75 -10.11 3.41
CA HIS A 115 11.36 -9.19 2.34
C HIS A 115 10.74 -7.93 2.95
N LEU A 116 11.22 -6.77 2.51
CA LEU A 116 10.58 -5.50 2.85
C LEU A 116 9.26 -5.35 2.09
N ARG A 117 8.22 -4.92 2.79
CA ARG A 117 6.86 -4.70 2.25
C ARG A 117 6.34 -3.35 2.74
N ILE A 118 5.56 -2.66 1.92
CA ILE A 118 4.90 -1.41 2.29
C ILE A 118 3.52 -1.74 2.82
N ILE A 119 3.29 -1.51 4.10
CA ILE A 119 2.03 -1.81 4.79
C ILE A 119 1.39 -0.49 5.24
N ILE A 120 0.10 -0.37 5.00
CA ILE A 120 -0.72 0.74 5.48
C ILE A 120 -1.31 0.34 6.83
N PHE A 121 -1.15 1.21 7.82
CA PHE A 121 -1.68 1.10 9.18
C PHE A 121 -2.66 2.22 9.49
#